data_AF-A0A1G0SVE1-F1
#
_entry.id   AF-A0A1G0SVE1-F1
#
_cell.length_a   1.000
_cell.length_b   1.000
_cell.length_c   1.000
_cell.angle_alpha   90.00
_cell.angle_beta   90.00
_cell.angle_gamma   90.00
#
_symmetry.space_group_name_H-M   'P 1'
#
loop_
_entity.id
_entity.type
_entity.pdbx_description
1 polymer ?
#
loop_
_entity_poly.entity_id
_entity_poly.type
_entity_poly.pdbx_seq_one_letter_code
_entity_poly.pdbx_strand_id
1 'polypeptide(L)'
;MKKHLLFFALFLAFFTTKAFSQWPFEGIFPLPDTLRTSTGVQFVAVDPDGKVWLGPHNTPGDSIFVPDSSKYKKVIPLYVYNADGSIWDTIKAVTIGGTFYPLYGNGYGLNRALDGNILYCDGSVLYKINYQTGEGMARVAPAMGSLCSPAVAGNGNVYVAPVLPGGPI
;
A
#
# COMPACT_ATOMS: atom_id res chain seq x y z
N MET A 1 -43.52 -8.89 35.59
CA MET A 1 -43.73 -8.74 34.14
C MET A 1 -42.94 -7.57 33.51
N LYS A 2 -43.09 -6.31 33.96
CA LYS A 2 -42.41 -5.14 33.34
C LYS A 2 -40.86 -5.25 33.25
N LYS A 3 -40.19 -5.80 34.28
CA LYS A 3 -38.72 -5.96 34.29
C LYS A 3 -38.20 -7.01 33.29
N HIS A 4 -38.97 -8.08 33.05
CA HIS A 4 -38.61 -9.12 32.07
C HIS A 4 -38.88 -8.65 30.63
N LEU A 5 -39.91 -7.83 30.42
CA LEU A 5 -40.17 -7.20 29.12
C LEU A 5 -39.03 -6.26 28.71
N LEU A 6 -38.52 -5.47 29.66
CA LEU A 6 -37.39 -4.56 29.44
C LEU A 6 -36.09 -5.32 29.12
N PHE A 7 -35.84 -6.41 29.85
CA PHE A 7 -34.69 -7.29 29.60
C PHE A 7 -34.77 -7.93 28.21
N PHE A 8 -35.95 -8.39 27.80
CA PHE A 8 -36.17 -8.99 26.49
C PHE A 8 -36.02 -7.96 25.36
N ALA A 9 -36.50 -6.72 25.56
CA ALA A 9 -36.33 -5.64 24.59
C ALA A 9 -34.86 -5.19 24.45
N LEU A 10 -34.10 -5.09 25.55
CA LEU A 10 -32.64 -4.85 25.48
C LEU A 10 -31.94 -6.00 24.76
N PHE A 11 -32.28 -7.25 25.07
CA PHE A 11 -31.68 -8.42 24.42
C PHE A 11 -31.98 -8.43 22.91
N LEU A 12 -33.19 -8.12 22.48
CA LEU A 12 -33.55 -8.00 21.06
C LEU A 12 -32.79 -6.87 20.36
N ALA A 13 -32.59 -5.72 21.02
CA ALA A 13 -31.82 -4.60 20.47
C ALA A 13 -30.32 -4.91 20.33
N PHE A 14 -29.76 -5.82 21.14
CA PHE A 14 -28.38 -6.31 20.97
C PHE A 14 -28.23 -7.30 19.81
N PHE A 15 -29.29 -8.05 19.45
CA PHE A 15 -29.25 -8.98 18.32
C PHE A 15 -29.44 -8.29 16.96
N THR A 16 -30.17 -7.17 16.89
CA THR A 16 -30.38 -6.44 15.63
C THR A 16 -29.14 -5.66 15.17
N THR A 17 -28.26 -5.24 16.09
CA THR A 17 -27.05 -4.47 15.75
C THR A 17 -25.93 -5.32 15.14
N LYS A 18 -25.93 -6.64 15.37
CA LYS A 18 -24.95 -7.57 14.79
C LYS A 18 -25.39 -8.19 13.46
N ALA A 19 -26.68 -8.15 13.15
CA ALA A 19 -27.26 -8.80 11.97
C ALA A 19 -27.02 -8.04 10.64
N PHE A 20 -26.52 -6.80 10.67
CA PHE A 20 -26.35 -5.96 9.47
C PHE A 20 -24.94 -5.40 9.25
N SER A 21 -23.92 -5.93 9.93
CA SER A 21 -22.54 -5.69 9.50
C SER A 21 -22.22 -6.55 8.27
N GLN A 22 -22.93 -6.31 7.16
CA GLN A 22 -22.53 -6.81 5.85
C GLN A 22 -21.21 -6.12 5.47
N TRP A 23 -20.43 -6.78 4.61
CA TRP A 23 -19.27 -6.18 3.95
C TRP A 23 -19.75 -5.69 2.58
N PRO A 24 -20.44 -4.53 2.49
CA PRO A 24 -20.98 -4.05 1.23
C PRO A 24 -19.84 -3.65 0.31
N PHE A 25 -20.00 -3.93 -0.98
CA PHE A 25 -19.16 -3.35 -2.01
C PHE A 25 -19.62 -1.92 -2.28
N GLU A 26 -18.78 -0.93 -1.97
CA GLU A 26 -19.10 0.49 -2.14
C GLU A 26 -18.71 1.06 -3.51
N GLY A 27 -17.95 0.30 -4.30
CA GLY A 27 -17.50 0.70 -5.62
C GLY A 27 -16.00 0.46 -5.85
N ILE A 28 -15.53 0.89 -7.02
CA ILE A 28 -14.12 0.81 -7.41
C ILE A 28 -13.40 2.10 -7.00
N PHE A 29 -12.25 1.95 -6.35
CA PHE A 29 -11.39 3.04 -5.94
C PHE A 29 -9.99 2.91 -6.60
N PRO A 30 -9.39 4.00 -7.10
CA PRO A 30 -9.97 5.31 -7.35
C PRO A 30 -10.67 5.31 -8.73
N LEU A 31 -11.37 6.38 -9.08
CA LEU A 31 -12.13 6.48 -10.34
C LEU A 31 -11.36 6.88 -11.64
N PRO A 32 -10.02 6.99 -11.74
CA PRO A 32 -9.42 7.34 -13.03
C PRO A 32 -9.15 6.10 -13.91
N ASP A 33 -9.49 6.21 -15.19
CA ASP A 33 -9.23 5.19 -16.22
C ASP A 33 -7.73 4.89 -16.42
N THR A 34 -6.83 5.78 -15.97
CA THR A 34 -5.38 5.66 -16.13
C THR A 34 -4.80 4.44 -15.41
N LEU A 35 -5.42 3.98 -14.32
CA LEU A 35 -4.99 2.81 -13.54
C LEU A 35 -5.59 1.49 -14.04
N ARG A 36 -6.48 1.52 -15.04
CA ARG A 36 -7.15 0.34 -15.61
C ARG A 36 -6.37 -0.33 -16.76
N THR A 37 -5.11 0.04 -16.98
CA THR A 37 -4.33 -0.43 -18.13
C THR A 37 -3.39 -1.59 -17.76
N SER A 38 -3.12 -2.48 -18.72
CA SER A 38 -2.24 -3.67 -18.56
C SER A 38 -2.67 -4.57 -17.38
N THR A 39 -1.80 -4.85 -16.42
CA THR A 39 -2.08 -5.65 -15.21
C THR A 39 -2.61 -4.83 -14.03
N GLY A 40 -2.76 -3.51 -14.19
CA GLY A 40 -3.42 -2.61 -13.24
C GLY A 40 -2.73 -2.44 -11.89
N VAL A 41 -3.50 -1.96 -10.92
CA VAL A 41 -3.12 -1.87 -9.51
C VAL A 41 -3.32 -3.22 -8.84
N GLN A 42 -2.28 -3.73 -8.18
CA GLN A 42 -2.31 -5.02 -7.49
C GLN A 42 -2.11 -4.91 -5.97
N PHE A 43 -1.58 -3.78 -5.50
CA PHE A 43 -1.22 -3.61 -4.10
C PHE A 43 -1.85 -2.36 -3.53
N VAL A 44 -2.43 -2.48 -2.33
CA VAL A 44 -3.13 -1.41 -1.63
C VAL A 44 -2.72 -1.38 -0.16
N ALA A 45 -2.52 -0.18 0.38
CA ALA A 45 -2.40 0.06 1.80
C ALA A 45 -3.10 1.37 2.18
N VAL A 46 -3.52 1.47 3.43
CA VAL A 46 -4.15 2.69 3.97
C VAL A 46 -3.29 3.20 5.12
N ASP A 47 -2.88 4.45 5.05
CA ASP A 47 -2.05 5.09 6.08
C ASP A 47 -2.89 5.58 7.29
N PRO A 48 -2.26 6.04 8.38
CA PRO A 48 -2.97 6.53 9.57
C PRO A 48 -3.90 7.73 9.33
N ASP A 49 -3.65 8.53 8.29
CA ASP A 49 -4.50 9.69 7.93
C ASP A 49 -5.66 9.27 7.01
N GLY A 50 -5.74 7.99 6.64
CA GLY A 50 -6.75 7.46 5.73
C GLY A 50 -6.44 7.65 4.25
N LYS A 51 -5.21 8.04 3.88
CA LYS A 51 -4.82 8.06 2.46
C LYS A 51 -4.61 6.63 1.97
N VAL A 52 -4.96 6.41 0.72
CA VAL A 52 -4.91 5.12 0.05
C VAL A 52 -3.72 5.09 -0.90
N TRP A 53 -2.81 4.17 -0.66
CA TRP A 53 -1.57 3.99 -1.41
C TRP A 53 -1.76 2.82 -2.37
N LEU A 54 -1.40 3.01 -3.64
CA LEU A 54 -1.62 2.05 -4.71
C LEU A 54 -0.33 1.74 -5.43
N GLY A 55 0.08 0.47 -5.36
CA GLY A 55 1.23 -0.09 -6.08
C GLY A 55 0.79 -0.73 -7.40
N PRO A 56 1.07 -0.12 -8.56
CA PRO A 56 0.82 -0.72 -9.85
C PRO A 56 1.79 -1.84 -10.16
N HIS A 57 1.32 -2.86 -10.86
CA HIS A 57 2.18 -3.91 -11.40
C HIS A 57 2.16 -3.81 -12.92
N ASN A 58 3.34 -3.84 -13.55
CA ASN A 58 3.53 -3.96 -15.01
C ASN A 58 2.59 -3.07 -15.87
N THR A 59 2.31 -1.87 -15.40
CA THR A 59 1.51 -0.83 -16.07
C THR A 59 2.41 -0.03 -17.03
N PRO A 60 1.89 0.67 -18.06
CA PRO A 60 2.64 1.67 -18.79
C PRO A 60 3.15 2.69 -17.77
N GLY A 61 4.44 2.57 -17.45
CA GLY A 61 5.08 3.35 -16.40
C GLY A 61 5.17 4.82 -16.79
N ASP A 62 5.41 5.66 -15.81
CA ASP A 62 5.87 7.02 -16.06
C ASP A 62 7.38 6.97 -16.41
N SER A 63 8.00 8.12 -16.61
CA SER A 63 9.44 8.22 -16.75
C SER A 63 9.99 9.32 -15.86
N ILE A 64 11.26 9.15 -15.48
CA ILE A 64 12.02 10.17 -14.77
C ILE A 64 13.32 10.44 -15.50
N PHE A 65 13.71 11.72 -15.57
CA PHE A 65 15.01 12.10 -16.08
C PHE A 65 16.09 11.71 -15.09
N VAL A 66 17.10 10.98 -15.56
CA VAL A 66 18.22 10.52 -14.74
C VAL A 66 19.48 11.27 -15.20
N PRO A 67 19.92 12.30 -14.45
CA PRO A 67 21.00 13.20 -14.87
C PRO A 67 22.26 12.47 -15.30
N ASP A 68 22.70 11.48 -14.51
CA ASP A 68 23.94 10.72 -14.76
C ASP A 68 23.94 9.96 -16.08
N SER A 69 22.77 9.65 -16.63
CA SER A 69 22.63 8.96 -17.92
C SER A 69 22.13 9.86 -19.05
N SER A 70 21.75 11.10 -18.74
CA SER A 70 21.11 12.06 -19.65
C SER A 70 19.92 11.49 -20.43
N LYS A 71 19.15 10.58 -19.82
CA LYS A 71 18.01 9.88 -20.44
C LYS A 71 16.84 9.78 -19.48
N TYR A 72 15.64 9.75 -20.05
CA TYR A 72 14.45 9.33 -19.34
C TYR A 72 14.48 7.82 -19.15
N LYS A 73 14.26 7.36 -17.93
CA LYS A 73 14.10 5.94 -17.61
C LYS A 73 12.68 5.68 -17.13
N LYS A 74 12.12 4.54 -17.54
CA LYS A 74 10.82 4.06 -17.08
C LYS A 74 10.85 3.88 -15.56
N VAL A 75 9.79 4.33 -14.90
CA VAL A 75 9.49 4.07 -13.48
C VAL A 75 8.06 3.60 -13.37
N ILE A 76 7.74 2.88 -12.29
CA ILE A 76 6.36 2.55 -11.96
C ILE A 76 6.01 3.31 -10.67
N PRO A 77 5.28 4.43 -10.79
CA PRO A 77 5.01 5.28 -9.64
C PRO A 77 4.13 4.58 -8.61
N LEU A 78 4.34 4.94 -7.34
CA LEU A 78 3.41 4.67 -6.27
C LEU A 78 2.42 5.83 -6.20
N TYR A 79 1.12 5.55 -6.34
CA TYR A 79 0.09 6.58 -6.31
C TYR A 79 -0.52 6.69 -4.91
N VAL A 80 -0.76 7.91 -4.47
CA VAL A 80 -1.35 8.19 -3.16
C VAL A 80 -2.58 9.04 -3.36
N TYR A 81 -3.70 8.56 -2.83
CA TYR A 81 -5.00 9.21 -2.93
C TYR A 81 -5.51 9.58 -1.56
N ASN A 82 -6.18 10.72 -1.44
CA ASN A 82 -7.00 11.01 -0.27
C ASN A 82 -8.19 10.03 -0.22
N ALA A 83 -8.86 9.93 0.93
CA ALA A 83 -10.01 9.05 1.12
C ALA A 83 -11.17 9.33 0.14
N ASP A 84 -11.28 10.57 -0.35
CA ASP A 84 -12.28 10.98 -1.35
C ASP A 84 -11.91 10.61 -2.80
N GLY A 85 -10.74 10.01 -3.02
CA GLY A 85 -10.24 9.61 -4.33
C GLY A 85 -9.52 10.71 -5.11
N SER A 86 -9.32 11.90 -4.53
CA SER A 86 -8.43 12.92 -5.11
C SER A 86 -6.96 12.51 -4.95
N ILE A 87 -6.11 12.87 -5.92
CA ILE A 87 -4.68 12.55 -5.86
C ILE A 87 -4.03 13.42 -4.77
N TRP A 88 -3.31 12.79 -3.85
CA TRP A 88 -2.42 13.46 -2.91
C TRP A 88 -1.00 13.56 -3.49
N ASP A 89 -0.47 12.46 -4.03
CA ASP A 89 0.86 12.44 -4.66
C ASP A 89 1.03 11.30 -5.67
N THR A 90 2.07 11.40 -6.49
CA THR A 90 2.58 10.37 -7.41
C THR A 90 4.09 10.23 -7.23
N ILE A 91 4.48 9.25 -6.42
CA ILE A 91 5.86 9.05 -6.01
C ILE A 91 6.59 8.22 -7.07
N LYS A 92 7.54 8.84 -7.77
CA LYS A 92 8.38 8.21 -8.81
C LYS A 92 9.73 7.73 -8.29
N ALA A 93 10.13 8.26 -7.15
CA ALA A 93 11.42 8.06 -6.52
C ALA A 93 11.32 8.44 -5.04
N VAL A 94 12.21 7.88 -4.22
CA VAL A 94 12.36 8.27 -2.82
C VAL A 94 13.79 8.74 -2.57
N THR A 95 13.95 9.72 -1.69
CA THR A 95 15.27 10.16 -1.22
C THR A 95 15.50 9.61 0.18
N ILE A 96 16.63 8.93 0.40
CA ILE A 96 17.02 8.39 1.73
C ILE A 96 18.44 8.86 2.02
N GLY A 97 18.63 9.62 3.09
CA GLY A 97 19.96 10.13 3.47
C GLY A 97 20.65 10.92 2.36
N GLY A 98 19.88 11.70 1.59
CA GLY A 98 20.38 12.48 0.45
C GLY A 98 20.60 11.69 -0.85
N THR A 99 20.46 10.36 -0.82
CA THR A 99 20.57 9.54 -2.04
C THR A 99 19.21 9.37 -2.70
N PHE A 100 19.16 9.62 -4.01
CA PHE A 100 17.96 9.51 -4.82
C PHE A 100 17.76 8.08 -5.34
N TYR A 101 16.60 7.49 -5.08
CA TYR A 101 16.25 6.13 -5.48
C TYR A 101 14.98 6.13 -6.34
N PRO A 102 15.11 6.15 -7.67
CA PRO A 102 13.99 5.95 -8.58
C PRO A 102 13.35 4.56 -8.42
N LEU A 103 12.02 4.50 -8.53
CA LEU A 103 11.24 3.27 -8.47
C LEU A 103 11.24 2.58 -9.84
N TYR A 104 12.35 1.94 -10.17
CA TYR A 104 12.57 1.28 -11.47
C TYR A 104 11.91 -0.09 -11.59
N GLY A 105 11.61 -0.73 -10.46
CA GLY A 105 10.98 -2.04 -10.44
C GLY A 105 9.50 -1.98 -10.77
N ASN A 106 8.86 -3.16 -10.77
CA ASN A 106 7.41 -3.25 -10.67
C ASN A 106 7.03 -3.17 -9.18
N GLY A 107 5.82 -2.67 -8.90
CA GLY A 107 5.20 -2.92 -7.60
C GLY A 107 4.98 -4.42 -7.44
N TYR A 108 5.35 -4.95 -6.27
CA TYR A 108 5.06 -6.34 -5.90
C TYR A 108 4.45 -6.49 -4.50
N GLY A 109 4.37 -5.41 -3.73
CA GLY A 109 3.95 -5.51 -2.34
C GLY A 109 3.79 -4.15 -1.69
N LEU A 110 2.78 -4.02 -0.84
CA LEU A 110 2.50 -2.78 -0.13
C LEU A 110 1.81 -3.10 1.19
N ASN A 111 2.30 -2.55 2.30
CA ASN A 111 1.66 -2.69 3.60
C ASN A 111 2.00 -1.50 4.51
N ARG A 112 1.25 -1.33 5.60
CA ARG A 112 1.54 -0.36 6.64
C ARG A 112 2.48 -0.98 7.68
N ALA A 113 3.57 -0.28 8.00
CA ALA A 113 4.44 -0.59 9.12
C ALA A 113 3.76 -0.35 10.47
N LEU A 114 4.33 -0.87 11.56
CA LEU A 114 3.77 -0.72 12.90
C LEU A 114 3.68 0.74 13.35
N ASP A 115 4.61 1.58 12.90
CA ASP A 115 4.66 3.02 13.17
C ASP A 115 3.80 3.86 12.21
N GLY A 116 2.96 3.22 11.39
CA GLY A 116 2.05 3.89 10.46
C GLY A 116 2.66 4.27 9.11
N ASN A 117 3.99 4.19 8.97
CA ASN A 117 4.68 4.45 7.71
C ASN A 117 4.40 3.33 6.68
N ILE A 118 4.77 3.56 5.42
CA ILE A 118 4.46 2.63 4.34
C ILE A 118 5.66 1.76 4.02
N LEU A 119 5.41 0.46 3.85
CA LEU A 119 6.34 -0.53 3.34
C LEU A 119 5.98 -0.82 1.89
N TYR A 120 6.91 -0.60 0.97
CA TYR A 120 6.70 -0.81 -0.47
C TYR A 120 7.79 -1.70 -1.06
N CYS A 121 7.38 -2.77 -1.75
CA CYS A 121 8.28 -3.64 -2.49
C CYS A 121 8.34 -3.20 -3.95
N ASP A 122 9.48 -2.60 -4.32
CA ASP A 122 9.84 -2.24 -5.68
C ASP A 122 10.80 -3.30 -6.23
N GLY A 123 10.28 -4.25 -7.00
CA GLY A 123 11.07 -5.39 -7.44
C GLY A 123 11.62 -6.22 -6.28
N SER A 124 12.93 -6.18 -6.13
CA SER A 124 13.69 -6.92 -5.11
C SER A 124 14.07 -6.06 -3.90
N VAL A 125 13.57 -4.83 -3.83
CA VAL A 125 13.93 -3.85 -2.79
C VAL A 125 12.69 -3.49 -1.99
N LEU A 126 12.79 -3.62 -0.67
CA LEU A 126 11.80 -3.13 0.27
C LEU A 126 12.19 -1.73 0.73
N TYR A 127 11.29 -0.78 0.51
CA TYR A 127 11.39 0.60 1.00
C TYR A 127 10.46 0.81 2.18
N LYS A 128 10.91 1.62 3.15
CA LYS A 128 10.05 2.25 4.15
C LYS A 128 9.92 3.73 3.82
N ILE A 129 8.70 4.22 3.69
CA ILE A 129 8.36 5.56 3.20
C ILE A 129 7.54 6.28 4.26
N ASN A 130 7.89 7.53 4.54
CA ASN A 130 7.17 8.38 5.47
C ASN A 130 5.79 8.72 4.89
N TYR A 131 4.72 8.36 5.60
CA TYR A 131 3.36 8.51 5.07
C TYR A 131 2.86 9.97 4.99
N GLN A 132 3.52 10.88 5.71
CA GLN A 132 3.18 12.30 5.74
C GLN A 132 3.92 13.08 4.65
N THR A 133 5.15 12.68 4.31
CA THR A 133 6.02 13.46 3.41
C THR A 133 6.33 12.77 2.09
N GLY A 134 6.09 11.46 1.96
CA GLY A 134 6.52 10.66 0.80
C GLY A 134 8.03 10.39 0.74
N GLU A 135 8.80 10.84 1.74
CA GLU A 135 10.25 10.64 1.77
C GLU A 135 10.63 9.22 2.19
N GLY A 136 11.76 8.73 1.67
CA GLY A 136 12.28 7.44 2.05
C GLY A 136 12.94 7.49 3.43
N MET A 137 12.58 6.54 4.29
CA MET A 137 13.15 6.41 5.64
C MET A 137 14.24 5.34 5.69
N ALA A 138 14.02 4.21 5.01
CA ALA A 138 14.94 3.09 4.99
C ALA A 138 14.74 2.23 3.74
N ARG A 139 15.74 1.43 3.38
CA ARG A 139 15.61 0.42 2.34
C ARG A 139 16.40 -0.84 2.68
N VAL A 140 15.91 -1.98 2.21
CA VAL A 140 16.57 -3.29 2.33
C VAL A 140 16.45 -4.04 1.01
N ALA A 141 17.56 -4.59 0.53
CA ALA A 141 17.59 -5.47 -0.64
C ALA A 141 18.10 -6.85 -0.21
N PRO A 142 17.21 -7.80 0.15
CA PRO A 142 17.60 -9.07 0.77
C PRO A 142 18.20 -10.09 -0.20
N ALA A 143 18.39 -9.73 -1.49
CA ALA A 143 19.00 -10.58 -2.52
C ALA A 143 18.28 -11.92 -2.78
N MET A 144 16.95 -11.97 -2.64
CA MET A 144 16.14 -13.18 -2.82
C MET A 144 15.21 -13.16 -4.05
N GLY A 145 15.43 -12.21 -4.97
CA GLY A 145 14.55 -12.00 -6.14
C GLY A 145 13.43 -11.00 -5.88
N SER A 146 12.42 -10.97 -6.74
CA SER A 146 11.26 -10.08 -6.58
C SER A 146 10.49 -10.44 -5.31
N LEU A 147 10.30 -9.46 -4.43
CA LEU A 147 9.60 -9.59 -3.16
C LEU A 147 8.09 -9.62 -3.37
N CYS A 148 7.31 -10.01 -2.37
CA CYS A 148 5.85 -9.88 -2.34
C CYS A 148 5.40 -8.91 -1.23
N SER A 149 4.09 -8.81 -0.97
CA SER A 149 3.58 -7.91 0.07
C SER A 149 4.16 -8.24 1.46
N PRO A 150 4.79 -7.27 2.15
CA PRO A 150 5.37 -7.51 3.45
C PRO A 150 4.28 -7.72 4.50
N ALA A 151 4.53 -8.60 5.47
CA ALA A 151 3.71 -8.76 6.67
C ALA A 151 4.40 -8.09 7.86
N VAL A 152 3.62 -7.49 8.76
CA VAL A 152 4.15 -6.76 9.92
C VAL A 152 3.60 -7.40 11.19
N ALA A 153 4.50 -7.89 12.05
CA ALA A 153 4.14 -8.46 13.34
C ALA A 153 3.94 -7.36 14.39
N GLY A 154 3.20 -7.68 15.45
CA GLY A 154 2.90 -6.73 16.55
C GLY A 154 4.12 -6.24 17.34
N ASN A 155 5.28 -6.91 17.19
CA ASN A 155 6.55 -6.48 17.77
C ASN A 155 7.37 -5.57 16.81
N GLY A 156 6.85 -5.26 15.62
CA GLY A 156 7.50 -4.42 14.63
C GLY A 156 8.38 -5.17 13.63
N ASN A 157 8.55 -6.49 13.77
CA ASN A 157 9.25 -7.29 12.77
C ASN A 157 8.48 -7.27 11.44
N VAL A 158 9.23 -7.14 10.35
CA VAL A 158 8.71 -7.19 8.98
C VAL A 158 9.17 -8.50 8.35
N TYR A 159 8.21 -9.26 7.83
CA TYR A 159 8.47 -10.49 7.11
C TYR A 159 8.12 -10.32 5.63
N VAL A 160 8.92 -10.89 4.74
CA VAL A 160 8.69 -10.80 3.30
C VAL A 160 9.07 -12.10 2.62
N ALA A 161 8.30 -12.51 1.61
CA ALA A 161 8.61 -13.67 0.78
C ALA A 161 8.96 -13.22 -0.65
N PRO A 162 9.73 -14.03 -1.40
CA PRO A 162 9.87 -13.84 -2.83
C PRO A 162 8.61 -14.33 -3.57
N VAL A 163 8.34 -13.74 -4.74
CA VAL A 163 7.30 -14.20 -5.67
C VAL A 163 7.66 -15.54 -6.32
N LEU A 164 8.95 -15.70 -6.63
CA LEU A 164 9.52 -16.92 -7.19
C LEU A 164 10.03 -17.84 -6.06
N PRO A 165 10.38 -19.11 -6.35
CA PRO A 165 10.77 -20.07 -5.32
C PRO A 165 11.85 -19.55 -4.37
N GLY A 166 11.61 -19.71 -3.07
CA GLY A 166 12.46 -19.26 -1.97
C GLY A 166 11.69 -19.31 -0.65
N GLY A 167 12.38 -19.08 0.47
CA GLY A 167 11.76 -18.99 1.79
C GLY A 167 11.48 -17.54 2.20
N PRO A 168 10.47 -17.27 3.05
CA PRO A 168 10.30 -15.95 3.66
C PRO A 168 11.48 -15.63 4.59
N ILE A 169 11.72 -14.33 4.79
CA ILE A 169 12.66 -13.78 5.77
C ILE A 169 11.94 -12.85 6.74
#